data_AF-A0A2N3B0E5-F1
#
_entry.id   AF-A0A2N3B0E5-F1
#
_cell.length_a   1.000
_cell.length_b   1.000
_cell.length_c   1.000
_cell.angle_alpha   90.00
_cell.angle_beta   90.00
_cell.angle_gamma   90.00
#
_symmetry.space_group_name_H-M   'P 1'
#
loop_
_entity.id
_entity.type
_entity.pdbx_description
1 polymer ?
#
loop_
_entity_poly.entity_id
_entity_poly.type
_entity_poly.pdbx_seq_one_letter_code
_entity_poly.pdbx_strand_id
1 'polypeptide(L)'
;MLSYEVIPSAQVALNLDAATYEQRAALTQAVLDDLAPRVLAAAGLAAEAVRTELTPGGYLLKTNASLQARGAMTENQAIRAAAALGYVFRQWSVLVSRLDDEQGDTGYVVMAFPDGALTPDLAQDFFESAAAVDEGLGGGYTAFGDEMIFFNVRDGDHQPYSGLDDMAFAAKLGQTAGRFEAAPVTVAAAGYAAALFVGNDWEAAPGGEDYAAGLDDAGLVAALDGLRAEHTALVERMAGEFGWR
;
A
#
# COMPACT_ATOMS: atom_id res chain seq x y z
N MET A 1 7.01 5.87 5.54
CA MET A 1 5.79 5.85 4.71
C MET A 1 5.06 4.56 5.02
N LEU A 2 3.73 4.60 5.02
CA LEU A 2 2.85 3.43 5.14
C LEU A 2 2.04 3.33 3.84
N SER A 3 2.04 2.17 3.20
CA SER A 3 1.25 1.89 1.99
C SER A 3 0.27 0.76 2.26
N TYR A 4 -1.02 1.03 2.05
CA TYR A 4 -2.09 0.10 2.38
C TYR A 4 -3.34 0.35 1.52
N GLU A 5 -4.16 -0.67 1.34
CA GLU A 5 -5.53 -0.50 0.87
C GLU A 5 -6.49 -0.51 2.06
N VAL A 6 -7.76 -0.21 1.79
CA VAL A 6 -8.82 -0.25 2.82
C VAL A 6 -9.93 -1.23 2.49
N ILE A 7 -9.98 -1.72 1.25
CA ILE A 7 -10.90 -2.79 0.88
C ILE A 7 -10.44 -4.06 1.61
N PRO A 8 -11.31 -4.71 2.42
CA PRO A 8 -10.92 -5.91 3.14
C PRO A 8 -10.38 -6.99 2.21
N SER A 9 -9.19 -7.51 2.52
CA SER A 9 -8.64 -8.68 1.82
C SER A 9 -9.17 -10.00 2.39
N ALA A 10 -9.82 -9.95 3.55
CA ALA A 10 -10.33 -11.11 4.25
C ALA A 10 -11.65 -10.83 4.97
N GLN A 11 -12.39 -11.90 5.30
CA GLN A 11 -13.54 -11.95 6.22
C GLN A 11 -14.79 -11.17 5.80
N VAL A 12 -14.75 -10.38 4.73
CA VAL A 12 -15.92 -9.75 4.12
C VAL A 12 -16.05 -10.30 2.71
N ALA A 13 -17.14 -11.02 2.43
CA ALA A 13 -17.40 -11.54 1.11
C ALA A 13 -17.81 -10.39 0.17
N LEU A 14 -16.91 -9.99 -0.72
CA LEU A 14 -17.13 -8.97 -1.72
C LEU A 14 -16.90 -9.55 -3.12
N ASN A 15 -17.85 -9.37 -4.02
CA ASN A 15 -17.65 -9.60 -5.45
C ASN A 15 -17.14 -8.31 -6.09
N LEU A 16 -15.83 -8.29 -6.37
CA LEU A 16 -15.16 -7.09 -6.87
C LEU A 16 -14.69 -7.22 -8.33
N ASP A 17 -15.14 -8.26 -9.05
CA ASP A 17 -14.70 -8.54 -10.43
C ASP A 17 -15.11 -7.42 -11.38
N ALA A 18 -16.31 -6.87 -11.19
CA ALA A 18 -16.83 -5.74 -11.95
C ALA A 18 -16.66 -4.38 -11.24
N ALA A 19 -16.01 -4.35 -10.08
CA ALA A 19 -15.86 -3.11 -9.30
C ALA A 19 -14.88 -2.17 -9.98
N THR A 20 -15.37 -0.99 -10.39
CA THR A 20 -14.54 0.04 -11.05
C THR A 20 -13.57 0.69 -10.06
N TYR A 21 -12.52 1.34 -10.58
CA TYR A 21 -11.61 2.09 -9.74
C TYR A 21 -12.33 3.18 -8.94
N GLU A 22 -13.29 3.90 -9.54
CA GLU A 22 -14.02 4.99 -8.88
C GLU A 22 -14.85 4.48 -7.70
N GLN A 23 -15.47 3.30 -7.81
CA GLN A 23 -16.22 2.72 -6.70
C GLN A 23 -15.29 2.34 -5.55
N ARG A 24 -14.12 1.74 -5.86
CA ARG A 24 -13.08 1.43 -4.89
C ARG A 24 -12.56 2.71 -4.23
N ALA A 25 -12.27 3.72 -5.02
CA ALA A 25 -11.81 5.03 -4.58
C ALA A 25 -12.84 5.75 -3.71
N ALA A 26 -14.14 5.62 -3.98
CA ALA A 26 -15.19 6.19 -3.13
C ALA A 26 -15.17 5.59 -1.72
N LEU A 27 -14.98 4.28 -1.58
CA LEU A 27 -14.80 3.64 -0.27
C LEU A 27 -13.50 4.09 0.38
N THR A 28 -12.40 4.10 -0.38
CA THR A 28 -11.09 4.55 0.09
C THR A 28 -11.12 6.00 0.58
N GLN A 29 -11.84 6.88 -0.10
CA GLN A 29 -12.02 8.28 0.30
C GLN A 29 -12.84 8.39 1.59
N ALA A 30 -13.94 7.64 1.72
CA ALA A 30 -14.73 7.63 2.95
C ALA A 30 -13.91 7.15 4.16
N VAL A 31 -13.01 6.19 3.96
CA VAL A 31 -12.06 5.74 5.00
C VAL A 31 -11.01 6.82 5.29
N LEU A 32 -10.46 7.47 4.26
CA LEU A 32 -9.49 8.56 4.41
C LEU A 32 -10.05 9.73 5.22
N ASP A 33 -11.32 10.09 5.00
CA ASP A 33 -11.95 11.25 5.61
C ASP A 33 -12.31 11.06 7.10
N ASP A 34 -12.45 9.81 7.57
CA ASP A 34 -12.92 9.51 8.93
C ASP A 34 -12.10 8.43 9.64
N LEU A 35 -12.13 7.20 9.13
CA LEU A 35 -11.60 6.04 9.85
C LEU A 35 -10.06 6.04 9.91
N ALA A 36 -9.35 6.30 8.82
CA ALA A 36 -7.89 6.24 8.79
C ALA A 36 -7.23 7.22 9.80
N PRO A 37 -7.64 8.50 9.89
CA PRO A 37 -7.14 9.41 10.93
C PRO A 37 -7.37 8.89 12.35
N ARG A 38 -8.54 8.29 12.62
CA ARG A 38 -8.88 7.73 13.94
C ARG A 38 -8.05 6.49 14.28
N VAL A 39 -7.77 5.63 13.31
CA VAL A 39 -6.88 4.47 13.49
C VAL A 39 -5.45 4.93 13.78
N LEU A 40 -4.93 5.87 13.00
CA LEU A 40 -3.59 6.45 13.22
C LEU A 40 -3.49 7.12 14.60
N ALA A 41 -4.51 7.88 15.01
CA ALA A 41 -4.57 8.50 16.33
C ALA A 41 -4.58 7.45 17.46
N ALA A 42 -5.36 6.36 17.32
CA ALA A 42 -5.36 5.26 18.28
C ALA A 42 -3.99 4.58 18.39
N ALA A 43 -3.27 4.46 17.27
CA ALA A 43 -1.89 3.96 17.24
C ALA A 43 -0.85 4.93 17.85
N GLY A 44 -1.27 6.13 18.29
CA GLY A 44 -0.40 7.13 18.90
C GLY A 44 0.31 8.04 17.91
N LEU A 45 -0.17 8.12 16.66
CA LEU A 45 0.30 9.09 15.68
C LEU A 45 -0.58 10.34 15.71
N ALA A 46 0.05 11.49 15.96
CA ALA A 46 -0.64 12.77 15.90
C ALA A 46 -1.08 13.06 14.46
N ALA A 47 -2.28 13.64 14.29
CA ALA A 47 -2.85 13.90 12.97
C ALA A 47 -1.96 14.82 12.12
N GLU A 48 -1.28 15.78 12.75
CA GLU A 48 -0.33 16.69 12.10
C GLU A 48 1.00 16.02 11.72
N ALA A 49 1.32 14.86 12.30
CA ALA A 49 2.58 14.16 12.03
C ALA A 49 2.54 13.35 10.73
N VAL A 50 1.35 13.10 10.18
CA VAL A 50 1.14 12.21 9.05
C VAL A 50 0.17 12.83 8.04
N ARG A 51 0.63 12.96 6.80
CA ARG A 51 -0.21 13.27 5.64
C ARG A 51 -0.58 11.97 4.95
N THR A 52 -1.88 11.75 4.76
CA THR A 52 -2.38 10.58 4.02
C THR A 52 -3.06 11.04 2.73
N GLU A 53 -2.77 10.34 1.63
CA GLU A 53 -3.32 10.61 0.30
C GLU A 53 -3.96 9.36 -0.28
N LEU A 54 -5.07 9.53 -1.01
CA LEU A 54 -5.61 8.51 -1.89
C LEU A 54 -4.84 8.57 -3.21
N THR A 55 -4.22 7.46 -3.59
CA THR A 55 -3.44 7.32 -4.82
C THR A 55 -3.67 5.95 -5.47
N PRO A 56 -3.26 5.77 -6.74
CA PRO A 56 -3.14 4.43 -7.32
C PRO A 56 -2.07 3.62 -6.55
N GLY A 57 -2.39 2.38 -6.21
CA GLY A 57 -1.40 1.39 -5.77
C GLY A 57 -1.61 0.09 -6.53
N GLY A 58 -0.52 -0.61 -6.81
CA GLY A 58 -0.55 -1.82 -7.63
C GLY A 58 -0.04 -3.04 -6.89
N TYR A 59 -0.73 -4.15 -7.05
CA TYR A 59 -0.27 -5.47 -6.60
C TYR A 59 -0.71 -6.53 -7.60
N LEU A 60 0.19 -7.46 -7.95
CA LEU A 60 -0.08 -8.54 -8.92
C LEU A 60 -0.77 -8.06 -10.21
N LEU A 61 -0.18 -7.05 -10.85
CA LEU A 61 -0.68 -6.45 -12.10
C LEU A 61 -2.07 -5.82 -12.03
N LYS A 62 -2.56 -5.49 -10.83
CA LYS A 62 -3.82 -4.78 -10.66
C LYS A 62 -3.64 -3.50 -9.87
N THR A 63 -4.02 -2.38 -10.48
CA THR A 63 -4.11 -1.08 -9.83
C THR A 63 -5.43 -0.96 -9.06
N ASN A 64 -5.34 -0.58 -7.80
CA ASN A 64 -6.45 -0.31 -6.88
C ASN A 64 -6.31 1.09 -6.26
N ALA A 65 -7.39 1.55 -5.63
CA ALA A 65 -7.37 2.74 -4.82
C ALA A 65 -6.74 2.45 -3.46
N SER A 66 -5.55 3.01 -3.23
CA SER A 66 -4.75 2.80 -2.03
C SER A 66 -4.59 4.11 -1.24
N LEU A 67 -4.14 4.00 0.00
CA LEU A 67 -3.75 5.12 0.84
C LEU A 67 -2.24 5.11 1.09
N GLN A 68 -1.63 6.27 0.95
CA GLN A 68 -0.23 6.52 1.31
C GLN A 68 -0.12 7.50 2.45
N ALA A 69 0.39 7.03 3.57
CA ALA A 69 0.66 7.86 4.74
C ALA A 69 2.16 8.18 4.83
N ARG A 70 2.51 9.46 4.77
CA ARG A 70 3.89 9.96 4.89
C ARG A 70 3.98 10.95 6.05
N GLY A 71 5.00 10.79 6.88
CA GLY A 71 5.12 11.57 8.10
C GLY A 71 6.41 11.31 8.85
N ALA A 72 6.70 12.17 9.82
CA ALA A 72 7.81 11.97 10.75
C ALA A 72 7.36 10.98 11.83
N MET A 73 7.91 9.77 11.79
CA MET A 73 7.61 8.70 12.71
C MET A 73 8.87 7.88 12.99
N THR A 74 9.01 7.39 14.21
CA THR A 74 9.99 6.35 14.54
C THR A 74 9.58 5.03 13.90
N GLU A 75 10.52 4.10 13.75
CA GLU A 75 10.24 2.76 13.23
C GLU A 75 9.16 2.04 14.05
N ASN A 76 9.25 2.07 15.38
CA ASN A 76 8.24 1.48 16.26
C ASN A 76 6.85 2.10 16.06
N GLN A 77 6.77 3.42 15.86
CA GLN A 77 5.50 4.08 15.57
C GLN A 77 4.96 3.67 14.21
N ALA A 78 5.82 3.53 13.19
CA ALA A 78 5.42 3.09 11.87
C ALA A 78 4.89 1.65 11.89
N ILE A 79 5.57 0.74 12.58
CA ILE A 79 5.15 -0.66 12.73
C ILE A 79 3.84 -0.76 13.50
N ARG A 80 3.70 -0.06 14.63
CA ARG A 80 2.46 -0.03 15.42
C ARG A 80 1.29 0.51 14.60
N ALA A 81 1.51 1.57 13.82
CA ALA A 81 0.49 2.14 12.95
C ALA A 81 0.12 1.21 11.80
N ALA A 82 1.11 0.58 11.15
CA ALA A 82 0.88 -0.42 10.12
C ALA A 82 0.05 -1.60 10.65
N ALA A 83 0.37 -2.08 11.85
CA ALA A 83 -0.41 -3.14 12.50
C ALA A 83 -1.85 -2.71 12.79
N ALA A 84 -2.05 -1.48 13.29
CA ALA A 84 -3.39 -0.95 13.57
C ALA A 84 -4.24 -0.80 12.30
N LEU A 85 -3.65 -0.25 11.22
CA LEU A 85 -4.29 -0.12 9.91
C LEU A 85 -4.64 -1.48 9.31
N GLY A 86 -3.68 -2.41 9.30
CA GLY A 86 -3.87 -3.75 8.79
C GLY A 86 -4.93 -4.54 9.56
N TYR A 87 -4.98 -4.37 10.89
CA TYR A 87 -5.99 -4.98 11.75
C TYR A 87 -7.40 -4.47 11.46
N VAL A 88 -7.59 -3.15 11.40
CA VAL A 88 -8.91 -2.53 11.20
C VAL A 88 -9.42 -2.74 9.78
N PHE A 89 -8.56 -2.62 8.78
CA PHE A 89 -8.92 -2.74 7.37
C PHE A 89 -8.78 -4.15 6.81
N ARG A 90 -8.39 -5.13 7.63
CA ARG A 90 -8.22 -6.54 7.26
C ARG A 90 -7.31 -6.75 6.05
N GLN A 91 -6.14 -6.11 6.06
CA GLN A 91 -5.14 -6.21 5.01
C GLN A 91 -4.21 -7.40 5.27
N TRP A 92 -3.80 -8.13 4.23
CA TRP A 92 -2.75 -9.17 4.38
C TRP A 92 -1.44 -8.57 4.90
N SER A 93 -1.10 -7.39 4.40
CA SER A 93 0.05 -6.63 4.86
C SER A 93 -0.13 -5.13 4.63
N VAL A 94 0.62 -4.36 5.40
CA VAL A 94 0.87 -2.93 5.22
C VAL A 94 2.36 -2.75 5.02
N LEU A 95 2.75 -2.11 3.92
CA LEU A 95 4.16 -1.81 3.63
C LEU A 95 4.61 -0.62 4.47
N VAL A 96 5.66 -0.80 5.25
CA VAL A 96 6.38 0.27 5.94
C VAL A 96 7.67 0.51 5.17
N SER A 97 7.95 1.76 4.79
CA SER A 97 9.18 2.09 4.06
C SER A 97 9.81 3.43 4.44
N ARG A 98 11.14 3.51 4.31
CA ARG A 98 11.97 4.69 4.53
C ARG A 98 13.04 4.79 3.43
N LEU A 99 12.91 5.80 2.56
CA LEU A 99 13.78 5.99 1.39
C LEU A 99 15.13 6.63 1.70
N ASP A 100 15.24 7.32 2.84
CA ASP A 100 16.42 8.02 3.32
C ASP A 100 17.23 7.20 4.35
N ASP A 101 17.15 5.86 4.26
CA ASP A 101 17.87 4.95 5.14
C ASP A 101 19.16 4.44 4.50
N GLU A 102 20.31 4.93 4.98
CA GLU A 102 21.64 4.48 4.51
C GLU A 102 21.94 3.02 4.83
N GLN A 103 21.20 2.41 5.76
CA GLN A 103 21.33 0.99 6.14
C GLN A 103 20.24 0.11 5.51
N GLY A 104 19.34 0.70 4.71
CA GLY A 104 18.32 -0.04 3.98
C GLY A 104 18.94 -1.08 3.03
N ASP A 105 18.29 -2.23 2.93
CA ASP A 105 18.74 -3.33 2.05
C ASP A 105 17.80 -3.55 0.86
N THR A 106 16.66 -2.85 0.79
CA THR A 106 15.68 -3.01 -0.28
C THR A 106 15.94 -2.02 -1.41
N GLY A 107 16.24 -2.51 -2.61
CA GLY A 107 16.33 -1.64 -3.79
C GLY A 107 15.00 -0.94 -4.06
N TYR A 108 15.04 0.35 -4.40
CA TYR A 108 13.86 1.08 -4.83
C TYR A 108 14.13 1.93 -6.07
N VAL A 109 13.07 2.24 -6.80
CA VAL A 109 13.08 3.17 -7.93
C VAL A 109 11.85 4.06 -7.85
N VAL A 110 12.05 5.36 -8.02
CA VAL A 110 10.99 6.36 -8.13
C VAL A 110 10.86 6.76 -9.60
N MET A 111 9.70 6.50 -10.15
CA MET A 111 9.29 6.88 -11.51
C MET A 111 8.46 8.15 -11.41
N ALA A 112 8.98 9.27 -11.92
CA ALA A 112 8.26 10.53 -11.95
C ALA A 112 7.52 10.71 -13.27
N PHE A 113 6.23 11.01 -13.15
CA PHE A 113 5.34 11.44 -14.22
C PHE A 113 5.27 12.97 -14.24
N PRO A 114 4.75 13.57 -15.32
CA PRO A 114 4.50 15.01 -15.34
C PRO A 114 3.51 15.42 -14.25
N ASP A 115 3.65 16.63 -13.72
CA ASP A 115 2.77 17.18 -12.68
C ASP A 115 1.29 17.06 -13.08
N GLY A 116 0.49 16.45 -12.21
CA GLY A 116 -0.94 16.20 -12.37
C GLY A 116 -1.31 15.15 -13.43
N ALA A 117 -0.35 14.37 -13.93
CA ALA A 117 -0.60 13.39 -14.99
C ALA A 117 -0.91 11.99 -14.48
N LEU A 118 -0.51 11.62 -13.25
CA LEU A 118 -0.65 10.24 -12.78
C LEU A 118 -2.11 9.90 -12.47
N THR A 119 -2.78 9.26 -13.43
CA THR A 119 -4.11 8.68 -13.27
C THR A 119 -4.03 7.19 -12.96
N PRO A 120 -5.12 6.57 -12.45
CA PRO A 120 -5.16 5.12 -12.25
C PRO A 120 -4.90 4.32 -13.53
N ASP A 121 -5.48 4.74 -14.65
CA ASP A 121 -5.27 4.07 -15.95
C ASP A 121 -3.82 4.21 -16.41
N LEU A 122 -3.22 5.40 -16.29
CA LEU A 122 -1.82 5.61 -16.67
C LEU A 122 -0.86 4.80 -15.78
N ALA A 123 -1.17 4.71 -14.49
CA ALA A 123 -0.41 3.89 -13.54
C ALA A 123 -0.53 2.40 -13.87
N GLN A 124 -1.73 1.93 -14.25
CA GLN A 124 -1.95 0.56 -14.74
C GLN A 124 -1.15 0.27 -16.02
N ASP A 125 -1.24 1.15 -17.01
CA ASP A 125 -0.53 1.01 -18.29
C ASP A 125 0.99 0.93 -18.08
N PHE A 126 1.53 1.78 -17.19
CA PHE A 126 2.95 1.73 -16.84
C PHE A 126 3.31 0.43 -16.13
N PHE A 127 2.49 -0.02 -15.18
CA PHE A 127 2.72 -1.24 -14.41
C PHE A 127 2.74 -2.49 -15.31
N GLU A 128 1.79 -2.60 -16.23
CA GLU A 128 1.76 -3.67 -17.23
C GLU A 128 2.95 -3.58 -18.19
N SER A 129 3.33 -2.37 -18.60
CA SER A 129 4.52 -2.15 -19.44
C SER A 129 5.81 -2.57 -18.72
N ALA A 130 5.91 -2.35 -17.41
CA ALA A 130 7.03 -2.81 -16.59
C ALA A 130 7.09 -4.34 -16.56
N ALA A 131 5.96 -5.00 -16.29
CA ALA A 131 5.87 -6.45 -16.29
C ALA A 131 6.12 -7.10 -17.67
N ALA A 132 5.78 -6.39 -18.75
CA ALA A 132 6.08 -6.84 -20.11
C ALA A 132 7.59 -6.73 -20.47
N VAL A 133 8.32 -5.82 -19.83
CA VAL A 133 9.79 -5.78 -19.93
C VAL A 133 10.40 -6.94 -19.15
N ASP A 134 9.88 -7.23 -17.96
CA ASP A 134 10.24 -8.39 -17.16
C ASP A 134 9.20 -8.73 -16.10
N GLU A 135 8.84 -10.02 -15.98
CA GLU A 135 7.79 -10.48 -15.07
C GLU A 135 8.08 -10.14 -13.59
N GLY A 136 9.36 -10.03 -13.20
CA GLY A 136 9.77 -9.63 -11.85
C GLY A 136 9.34 -8.21 -11.46
N LEU A 137 9.00 -7.36 -12.42
CA LEU A 137 8.50 -6.01 -12.16
C LEU A 137 6.98 -5.96 -11.89
N GLY A 138 6.27 -7.09 -12.02
CA GLY A 138 4.83 -7.21 -11.79
C GLY A 138 4.40 -7.34 -10.33
N GLY A 139 5.36 -7.29 -9.39
CA GLY A 139 5.10 -7.54 -7.96
C GLY A 139 4.25 -6.47 -7.28
N GLY A 140 4.50 -5.20 -7.56
CA GLY A 140 3.69 -4.11 -7.03
C GLY A 140 4.38 -2.75 -7.08
N TYR A 141 3.59 -1.71 -6.84
CA TYR A 141 4.05 -0.33 -6.68
C TYR A 141 3.16 0.41 -5.69
N THR A 142 3.70 1.50 -5.15
CA THR A 142 2.94 2.51 -4.42
C THR A 142 3.08 3.85 -5.11
N ALA A 143 2.14 4.79 -4.98
CA ALA A 143 2.26 6.11 -5.60
C ALA A 143 2.03 7.25 -4.61
N PHE A 144 2.78 8.34 -4.73
CA PHE A 144 2.61 9.55 -3.93
C PHE A 144 2.72 10.78 -4.84
N GLY A 145 1.71 11.64 -4.87
CA GLY A 145 1.60 12.65 -5.93
C GLY A 145 1.64 12.01 -7.32
N ASP A 146 2.53 12.51 -8.19
CA ASP A 146 2.76 12.01 -9.55
C ASP A 146 3.96 11.05 -9.66
N GLU A 147 4.34 10.42 -8.55
CA GLU A 147 5.45 9.47 -8.50
C GLU A 147 4.93 8.07 -8.23
N MET A 148 5.35 7.08 -9.05
CA MET A 148 5.25 5.66 -8.71
C MET A 148 6.57 5.18 -8.10
N ILE A 149 6.50 4.47 -6.98
CA ILE A 149 7.64 3.96 -6.24
C ILE A 149 7.56 2.44 -6.26
N PHE A 150 8.58 1.82 -6.84
CA PHE A 150 8.75 0.38 -6.91
C PHE A 150 9.78 -0.05 -5.86
N PHE A 151 9.45 -1.07 -5.09
CA PHE A 151 10.34 -1.66 -4.10
C PHE A 151 10.66 -3.10 -4.48
N ASN A 152 11.95 -3.44 -4.51
CA ASN A 152 12.44 -4.79 -4.69
C ASN A 152 12.48 -5.53 -3.35
N VAL A 153 11.32 -5.61 -2.69
CA VAL A 153 11.19 -6.10 -1.30
C VAL A 153 11.73 -7.52 -1.19
N ARG A 154 12.36 -7.83 -0.06
CA ARG A 154 12.98 -9.13 0.21
C ARG A 154 12.09 -10.04 1.05
N ASP A 155 12.24 -11.34 0.84
CA ASP A 155 11.67 -12.37 1.69
C ASP A 155 12.50 -12.62 2.97
N GLY A 156 12.09 -13.60 3.78
CA GLY A 156 12.79 -13.98 5.01
C GLY A 156 14.19 -14.54 4.82
N ASP A 157 14.57 -14.93 3.60
CA ASP A 157 15.90 -15.40 3.20
C ASP A 157 16.73 -14.27 2.54
N HIS A 158 16.27 -13.02 2.66
CA HIS A 158 16.83 -11.81 2.05
C HIS A 158 16.90 -11.83 0.51
N GLN A 159 16.11 -12.69 -0.14
CA GLN A 159 15.99 -12.71 -1.60
C GLN A 159 14.89 -11.76 -2.07
N PRO A 160 15.13 -10.95 -3.12
CA PRO A 160 14.09 -10.08 -3.64
C PRO A 160 12.93 -10.86 -4.28
N TYR A 161 11.69 -10.48 -3.98
CA TYR A 161 10.49 -11.13 -4.54
C TYR A 161 10.41 -11.04 -6.06
N SER A 162 11.06 -10.05 -6.69
CA SER A 162 11.13 -9.93 -8.15
C SER A 162 11.98 -11.02 -8.81
N GLY A 163 12.83 -11.73 -8.05
CA GLY A 163 13.88 -12.60 -8.60
C GLY A 163 15.02 -11.85 -9.28
N LEU A 164 15.04 -10.51 -9.24
CA LEU A 164 16.07 -9.65 -9.79
C LEU A 164 16.94 -9.07 -8.68
N ASP A 165 18.25 -8.96 -8.95
CA ASP A 165 19.09 -8.07 -8.14
C ASP A 165 18.67 -6.60 -8.33
N ASP A 166 19.04 -5.75 -7.37
CA ASP A 166 18.56 -4.35 -7.32
C ASP A 166 19.03 -3.51 -8.52
N MET A 167 20.20 -3.83 -9.10
CA MET A 167 20.70 -3.13 -10.28
C MET A 167 19.90 -3.52 -11.53
N ALA A 168 19.61 -4.81 -11.71
CA ALA A 168 18.79 -5.31 -12.79
C ALA A 168 17.35 -4.79 -12.67
N PHE A 169 16.79 -4.76 -11.46
CA PHE A 169 15.49 -4.18 -11.17
C PHE A 169 15.41 -2.71 -11.62
N ALA A 170 16.39 -1.89 -11.21
CA ALA A 170 16.46 -0.49 -11.59
C ALA A 170 16.68 -0.27 -13.09
N ALA A 171 17.57 -1.06 -13.71
CA ALA A 171 17.86 -0.95 -15.14
C ALA A 171 16.62 -1.27 -15.99
N LYS A 172 15.82 -2.27 -15.60
CA LYS A 172 14.60 -2.65 -16.32
C LYS A 172 13.48 -1.63 -16.17
N LEU A 173 13.29 -1.06 -14.98
CA LEU A 173 12.35 0.07 -14.81
C LEU A 173 12.78 1.30 -15.62
N GLY A 174 14.08 1.59 -15.69
CA GLY A 174 14.62 2.61 -16.59
C GLY A 174 14.37 2.32 -18.07
N GLN A 175 14.47 1.05 -18.48
CA GLN A 175 14.12 0.61 -19.84
C GLN A 175 12.62 0.77 -20.12
N THR A 176 11.75 0.46 -19.15
CA THR A 176 10.30 0.69 -19.24
C THR A 176 10.01 2.17 -19.46
N ALA A 177 10.55 3.06 -18.63
CA ALA A 177 10.38 4.51 -18.80
C ALA A 177 10.83 5.00 -20.18
N GLY A 178 11.99 4.54 -20.67
CA GLY A 178 12.50 4.94 -21.99
C GLY A 178 11.66 4.45 -23.19
N ARG A 179 10.75 3.50 -22.97
CA ARG A 179 9.87 2.91 -24.00
C ARG A 179 8.39 3.25 -23.80
N PHE A 180 8.04 3.87 -22.68
CA PHE A 180 6.65 4.15 -22.35
C PHE A 180 6.15 5.35 -23.16
N GLU A 181 5.25 5.09 -24.11
CA GLU A 181 4.79 6.10 -25.07
C GLU A 181 3.61 6.93 -24.56
N ALA A 182 2.86 6.42 -23.57
CA ALA A 182 1.64 7.07 -23.08
C ALA A 182 1.90 8.38 -22.32
N ALA A 183 3.07 8.50 -21.68
CA ALA A 183 3.51 9.73 -21.03
C ALA A 183 5.04 9.77 -20.91
N PRO A 184 5.67 10.96 -20.86
CA PRO A 184 7.10 11.06 -20.57
C PRO A 184 7.36 10.73 -19.10
N VAL A 185 7.95 9.56 -18.84
CA VAL A 185 8.31 9.09 -17.50
C VAL A 185 9.82 9.11 -17.34
N THR A 186 10.30 9.51 -16.17
CA THR A 186 11.73 9.53 -15.84
C THR A 186 12.01 8.81 -14.53
N VAL A 187 13.23 8.27 -14.41
CA VAL A 187 13.72 7.79 -13.12
C VAL A 187 14.16 9.01 -12.31
N ALA A 188 13.36 9.40 -11.31
CA ALA A 188 13.65 10.54 -10.46
C ALA A 188 14.67 10.20 -9.36
N ALA A 189 14.60 8.99 -8.83
CA ALA A 189 15.53 8.47 -7.84
C ALA A 189 15.62 6.94 -7.94
N ALA A 190 16.77 6.40 -7.55
CA ALA A 190 16.95 4.98 -7.29
C ALA A 190 18.00 4.82 -6.18
N GLY A 191 17.84 3.80 -5.35
CA GLY A 191 18.74 3.57 -4.23
C GLY A 191 18.28 2.42 -3.36
N TYR A 192 18.66 2.48 -2.09
CA TYR A 192 18.27 1.51 -1.08
C TYR A 192 17.38 2.16 -0.03
N ALA A 193 16.39 1.41 0.43
CA ALA A 193 15.42 1.80 1.43
C ALA A 193 15.34 0.71 2.50
N ALA A 194 14.95 1.10 3.71
CA ALA A 194 14.33 0.14 4.61
C ALA A 194 12.90 -0.07 4.15
N ALA A 195 12.50 -1.31 3.91
CA ALA A 195 11.13 -1.65 3.55
C ALA A 195 10.77 -3.01 4.16
N LEU A 196 9.61 -3.09 4.79
CA LEU A 196 9.11 -4.33 5.37
C LEU A 196 7.58 -4.37 5.31
N PHE A 197 7.05 -5.59 5.26
CA PHE A 197 5.61 -5.82 5.41
C PHE A 197 5.30 -6.13 6.88
N VAL A 198 4.37 -5.38 7.46
CA VAL A 198 3.68 -5.78 8.69
C VAL A 198 2.40 -6.46 8.27
N GLY A 199 2.20 -7.73 8.64
CA GLY A 199 1.11 -8.54 8.10
C GLY A 199 0.43 -9.45 9.10
N ASN A 200 -0.64 -10.08 8.65
CA ASN A 200 -1.34 -11.14 9.35
C ASN A 200 -1.72 -12.24 8.38
N ASP A 201 -1.43 -13.48 8.76
CA ASP A 201 -1.94 -14.64 8.04
C ASP A 201 -3.41 -14.83 8.40
N TRP A 202 -4.35 -14.38 7.56
CA TRP A 202 -5.78 -14.47 7.87
C TRP A 202 -6.33 -15.90 7.86
N GLU A 203 -5.59 -16.87 7.31
CA GLU A 203 -5.95 -18.29 7.35
C GLU A 203 -5.53 -18.92 8.68
N ALA A 204 -4.32 -18.63 9.15
CA ALA A 204 -3.80 -19.14 10.43
C ALA A 204 -4.26 -18.34 11.67
N ALA A 205 -4.44 -17.03 11.50
CA ALA A 205 -4.80 -16.03 12.50
C ALA A 205 -6.05 -15.24 12.05
N PRO A 206 -7.24 -15.88 12.04
CA PRO A 206 -8.49 -15.26 11.58
C PRO A 206 -9.04 -14.19 12.53
N GLY A 207 -8.50 -14.02 13.74
CA GLY A 207 -8.84 -12.90 14.61
C GLY A 207 -8.07 -11.62 14.29
N GLY A 208 -6.99 -11.72 13.50
CA GLY A 208 -5.99 -10.67 13.35
C GLY A 208 -4.89 -10.74 14.41
N GLU A 209 -4.60 -11.94 14.92
CA GLU A 209 -3.73 -12.17 16.07
C GLU A 209 -2.29 -11.71 15.83
N ASP A 210 -1.76 -11.82 14.61
CA ASP A 210 -0.38 -11.40 14.30
C ASP A 210 -0.24 -9.88 14.43
N TYR A 211 -1.24 -9.14 13.92
CA TYR A 211 -1.30 -7.69 14.12
C TYR A 211 -1.50 -7.35 15.60
N ALA A 212 -2.43 -8.02 16.29
CA ALA A 212 -2.72 -7.75 17.69
C ALA A 212 -1.49 -7.98 18.60
N ALA A 213 -0.68 -9.01 18.30
CA ALA A 213 0.57 -9.27 19.00
C ALA A 213 1.59 -8.13 18.81
N GLY A 214 1.67 -7.54 17.61
CA GLY A 214 2.53 -6.39 17.32
C GLY A 214 2.11 -5.08 18.02
N LEU A 215 0.85 -4.97 18.47
CA LEU A 215 0.35 -3.80 19.19
C LEU A 215 0.69 -3.84 20.69
N ASP A 216 0.79 -5.05 21.27
CA ASP A 216 1.08 -5.33 22.69
C ASP A 216 0.31 -4.45 23.69
N ASP A 217 -0.97 -4.19 23.40
CA ASP A 217 -1.81 -3.28 24.17
C ASP A 217 -3.29 -3.66 24.04
N ALA A 218 -3.82 -4.34 25.06
CA ALA A 218 -5.21 -4.81 25.05
C ALA A 218 -6.24 -3.67 25.02
N GLY A 219 -5.90 -2.50 25.59
CA GLY A 219 -6.78 -1.32 25.55
C GLY A 219 -6.86 -0.74 24.14
N LEU A 220 -5.72 -0.70 23.45
CA LEU A 220 -5.66 -0.32 22.03
C LEU A 220 -6.44 -1.32 21.17
N VAL A 221 -6.22 -2.63 21.32
CA VAL A 221 -6.94 -3.65 20.52
C VAL A 221 -8.46 -3.49 20.66
N ALA A 222 -8.97 -3.28 21.89
CA ALA A 222 -10.39 -3.03 22.10
C ALA A 222 -10.91 -1.75 21.44
N ALA A 223 -10.09 -0.69 21.37
CA ALA A 223 -10.45 0.52 20.64
C ALA A 223 -10.48 0.28 19.11
N LEU A 224 -9.52 -0.50 18.59
CA LEU A 224 -9.48 -0.87 17.18
C LEU A 224 -10.62 -1.81 16.78
N ASP A 225 -11.11 -2.66 17.68
CA ASP A 225 -12.30 -3.48 17.45
C ASP A 225 -13.54 -2.62 17.12
N GLY A 226 -13.71 -1.51 17.83
CA GLY A 226 -14.77 -0.53 17.53
C GLY A 226 -14.62 0.05 16.12
N LEU A 227 -13.41 0.49 15.76
CA LEU A 227 -13.13 1.03 14.42
C LEU A 227 -13.27 -0.02 13.31
N ARG A 228 -12.92 -1.28 13.59
CA ARG A 228 -13.09 -2.42 12.66
C ARG A 228 -14.56 -2.73 12.42
N ALA A 229 -15.40 -2.63 13.45
CA ALA A 229 -16.85 -2.78 13.31
C ALA A 229 -17.45 -1.64 12.47
N GLU A 230 -17.04 -0.40 12.70
CA GLU A 230 -17.45 0.76 11.90
C GLU A 230 -17.01 0.61 10.43
N HIS A 231 -15.77 0.18 10.20
CA HIS A 231 -15.27 -0.12 8.85
C HIS A 231 -16.09 -1.21 8.16
N THR A 232 -16.44 -2.28 8.88
CA THR A 232 -17.28 -3.35 8.33
C THR A 232 -18.66 -2.83 7.91
N ALA A 233 -19.30 -2.01 8.76
CA ALA A 233 -20.59 -1.41 8.44
C ALA A 233 -20.51 -0.47 7.21
N LEU A 234 -19.42 0.30 7.09
CA LEU A 234 -19.16 1.13 5.92
C LEU A 234 -19.03 0.29 4.64
N VAL A 235 -18.18 -0.73 4.67
CA VAL A 235 -17.96 -1.65 3.54
C VAL A 235 -19.26 -2.32 3.14
N GLU A 236 -20.03 -2.86 4.09
CA GLU A 236 -21.29 -3.54 3.81
C GLU A 236 -22.33 -2.61 3.17
N ARG A 237 -22.41 -1.37 3.63
CA ARG A 237 -23.29 -0.36 3.06
C ARG A 237 -22.90 -0.05 1.61
N MET A 238 -21.63 0.27 1.38
CA MET A 238 -21.14 0.61 0.04
C MET A 238 -21.18 -0.58 -0.92
N ALA A 239 -20.94 -1.80 -0.43
CA ALA A 239 -21.13 -3.03 -1.21
C ALA A 239 -22.58 -3.20 -1.67
N GLY A 240 -23.56 -2.82 -0.85
CA GLY A 240 -24.97 -2.80 -1.24
C GLY A 240 -25.29 -1.73 -2.29
N GLU A 241 -24.68 -0.55 -2.17
CA GLU A 241 -24.85 0.57 -3.11
C GLU A 241 -24.20 0.29 -4.48
N PHE A 242 -23.05 -0.39 -4.48
CA PHE A 242 -22.26 -0.66 -5.69
C PHE A 242 -22.51 -2.05 -6.31
N GLY A 243 -23.29 -2.90 -5.65
CA GLY A 243 -23.58 -4.25 -6.14
C GLY A 243 -22.40 -5.23 -6.01
N TRP A 244 -21.58 -5.08 -4.97
CA TRP A 244 -20.45 -5.99 -4.68
C TRP A 244 -20.87 -7.24 -3.89
N ARG A 245 -22.16 -7.62 -3.90
CA ARG A 245 -22.71 -8.77 -3.16
C ARG A 245 -23.21 -9.85 -4.10
#